data_AF-A0A6N2EPX7-F1
#
_entry.id   AF-A0A6N2EPX7-F1
#
_cell.length_a   1.000
_cell.length_b   1.000
_cell.length_c   1.000
_cell.angle_alpha   90.00
_cell.angle_beta   90.00
_cell.angle_gamma   90.00
#
_symmetry.space_group_name_H-M   'P 1'
#
loop_
_entity.id
_entity.type
_entity.pdbx_description
1 polymer ?
#
loop_
_entity_poly.entity_id
_entity_poly.type
_entity_poly.pdbx_seq_one_letter_code
_entity_poly.pdbx_strand_id
1 'polypeptide(L)'
;MATHSAAASAFGRAQEDPFLLLQSCSAAIAWILRSHAGRPLRRSWIEHPYGEEEITLLEEEVLPAIQQCLARVDAIDAALAAEQEASCHLVSS
;
A
#
# COMPACT_ATOMS: atom_id res chain seq x y z
N MET A 1 10.38 27.93 -1.75
CA MET A 1 9.33 27.35 -0.89
C MET A 1 8.01 27.44 -1.65
N ALA A 2 7.66 26.39 -2.39
CA ALA A 2 6.40 26.36 -3.13
C ALA A 2 5.24 26.17 -2.14
N THR A 3 4.42 27.20 -1.98
CA THR A 3 3.13 27.12 -1.32
C THR A 3 2.18 26.37 -2.24
N HIS A 4 2.00 25.07 -2.00
CA HIS A 4 0.94 24.32 -2.68
C HIS A 4 -0.40 24.89 -2.25
N SER A 5 -1.06 25.58 -3.20
CA SER A 5 -2.43 26.04 -3.07
C SER A 5 -3.31 24.87 -2.66
N ALA A 6 -3.98 25.01 -1.51
CA ALA A 6 -4.98 24.08 -1.05
C ALA A 6 -6.18 24.11 -2.02
N ALA A 7 -6.07 23.37 -3.13
CA ALA A 7 -7.26 22.88 -3.79
C ALA A 7 -8.03 22.10 -2.73
N ALA A 8 -9.31 22.44 -2.54
CA ALA A 8 -10.16 21.77 -1.57
C ALA A 8 -10.14 20.27 -1.87
N SER A 9 -9.37 19.52 -1.10
CA SER A 9 -9.36 18.07 -1.16
C SER A 9 -10.79 17.62 -0.87
N ALA A 10 -11.34 16.71 -1.67
CA ALA A 10 -12.67 16.14 -1.44
C ALA A 10 -12.76 15.37 -0.10
N PHE A 11 -11.63 15.25 0.58
CA PHE A 11 -11.42 14.55 1.82
C PHE A 11 -11.24 15.60 2.95
N GLY A 12 -12.13 15.56 3.94
CA GLY A 12 -12.25 16.58 4.98
C GLY A 12 -11.09 16.58 5.99
N ARG A 13 -10.22 15.57 5.95
CA ARG A 13 -8.99 15.48 6.77
C ARG A 13 -7.79 15.03 5.92
N ALA A 14 -6.60 15.47 6.28
CA ALA A 14 -5.35 15.01 5.64
C ALA A 14 -5.16 13.47 5.70
N GLN A 15 -5.72 12.81 6.72
CA GLN A 15 -5.76 11.35 6.85
C GLN A 15 -6.70 10.65 5.85
N GLU A 16 -7.66 11.37 5.28
CA GLU A 16 -8.65 10.84 4.34
C GLU A 16 -8.19 11.00 2.89
N ASP A 17 -7.13 11.79 2.64
CA ASP A 17 -6.50 11.90 1.33
C ASP A 17 -5.62 10.66 1.06
N PRO A 18 -5.96 9.84 0.04
CA PRO A 18 -5.26 8.61 -0.24
C PRO A 18 -3.79 8.83 -0.63
N PHE A 19 -3.45 9.97 -1.25
CA PHE A 19 -2.08 10.26 -1.66
C PHE A 19 -1.21 10.68 -0.46
N LEU A 20 -1.77 11.46 0.47
CA LEU A 20 -1.07 11.83 1.71
C LEU A 20 -0.86 10.60 2.60
N LEU A 21 -1.84 9.70 2.67
CA LEU A 21 -1.70 8.43 3.39
C LEU A 21 -0.56 7.60 2.78
N LEU A 22 -0.56 7.39 1.46
CA LEU A 22 0.48 6.64 0.76
C LEU A 22 1.88 7.24 0.98
N GLN A 23 2.00 8.56 0.87
CA GLN A 23 3.27 9.26 1.11
C GLN A 23 3.76 9.07 2.55
N SER A 24 2.86 9.16 3.53
CA SER A 24 3.19 8.97 4.95
C SER A 24 3.63 7.53 5.24
N CYS A 25 2.95 6.55 4.65
CA CYS A 25 3.30 5.12 4.75
C CYS A 25 4.68 4.84 4.15
N SER A 26 4.94 5.35 2.94
CA SER A 26 6.24 5.22 2.28
C SER A 26 7.38 5.83 3.11
N ALA A 27 7.17 7.03 3.66
CA ALA A 27 8.14 7.68 4.54
C ALA A 27 8.42 6.89 5.82
N ALA A 28 7.37 6.32 6.44
CA ALA A 28 7.48 5.47 7.61
C ALA A 28 8.25 4.18 7.31
N ILE A 29 7.93 3.50 6.21
CA ILE A 29 8.65 2.28 5.78
C ILE A 29 10.12 2.59 5.52
N ALA A 30 10.43 3.66 4.79
CA ALA A 30 11.81 4.05 4.53
C ALA A 30 12.58 4.39 5.81
N TRP A 31 11.93 5.06 6.77
CA TRP A 31 12.51 5.31 8.09
C TRP A 31 12.79 4.02 8.85
N ILE A 32 11.83 3.08 8.86
CA ILE A 32 11.98 1.76 9.48
C ILE A 32 13.17 1.02 8.87
N LEU A 33 13.21 0.88 7.54
CA LEU A 33 14.29 0.16 6.84
C LEU A 33 15.68 0.76 7.12
N ARG A 34 15.79 2.09 7.21
CA ARG A 34 17.05 2.77 7.58
C ARG A 34 17.41 2.58 9.05
N SER A 35 16.44 2.71 9.95
CA SER A 35 16.67 2.72 11.39
C SER A 35 16.89 1.31 11.96
N HIS A 36 16.32 0.30 11.30
CA HIS A 36 16.38 -1.11 11.68
C HIS A 36 17.30 -1.95 10.78
N ALA A 37 18.22 -1.34 10.03
CA ALA A 37 19.13 -2.04 9.13
C ALA A 37 19.85 -3.23 9.82
N GLY A 38 19.42 -4.45 9.47
CA GLY A 38 19.96 -5.70 10.01
C GLY A 38 19.42 -6.14 11.39
N ARG A 39 18.45 -5.43 11.98
CA ARG A 39 17.82 -5.80 13.25
C ARG A 39 16.36 -6.23 13.02
N PRO A 40 15.91 -7.35 13.61
CA PRO A 40 14.51 -7.75 13.51
C PRO A 40 13.61 -6.63 14.03
N LEU A 41 12.57 -6.31 13.25
CA LEU A 41 11.55 -5.37 13.69
C LEU A 41 10.86 -5.95 14.92
N ARG A 42 10.77 -5.15 15.99
CA ARG A 42 9.92 -5.51 17.13
C ARG A 42 8.50 -5.64 16.60
N ARG A 43 7.92 -6.85 16.70
CA ARG A 43 6.50 -7.06 16.45
C ARG A 43 5.75 -6.20 17.47
N SER A 44 5.20 -5.08 17.02
CA SER A 44 4.44 -4.16 17.87
C SER A 44 3.02 -4.63 18.14
N TRP A 45 2.58 -5.71 17.48
CA TRP A 45 1.19 -6.17 17.49
C TRP A 45 1.02 -7.59 18.07
N ILE A 46 2.13 -8.28 18.35
CA ILE A 46 2.10 -9.69 18.70
C ILE A 46 3.17 -9.92 19.77
N GLU A 47 2.73 -9.95 21.02
CA GLU A 47 3.59 -10.14 22.19
C GLU A 47 3.80 -11.62 22.53
N HIS A 48 3.06 -12.54 21.90
CA HIS A 48 3.11 -13.99 22.12
C HIS A 48 3.33 -14.77 20.82
N PRO A 49 3.88 -16.00 20.86
CA PRO A 49 3.87 -16.88 19.68
C PRO A 49 2.43 -17.21 19.29
N TYR A 50 2.19 -17.43 17.99
CA TYR A 50 0.89 -17.86 17.50
C TYR A 50 0.56 -19.28 18.00
N GLY A 51 -0.67 -19.49 18.45
CA GLY A 51 -1.23 -20.81 18.71
C GLY A 51 -1.69 -21.51 17.42
N GLU A 52 -1.99 -22.82 17.50
CA GLU A 52 -2.43 -23.60 16.33
C GLU A 52 -3.71 -23.03 15.70
N GLU A 53 -4.70 -22.64 16.50
CA GLU A 53 -5.95 -22.07 16.01
C GLU A 53 -5.73 -20.76 15.23
N GLU A 54 -4.81 -19.91 15.71
CA GLU A 54 -4.47 -18.64 15.06
C GLU A 54 -3.70 -18.87 13.76
N ILE A 55 -2.85 -19.90 13.73
CA ILE A 55 -2.14 -20.32 12.51
C ILE A 55 -3.14 -20.83 11.48
N THR A 56 -4.09 -21.69 11.88
CA THR A 56 -5.13 -22.19 10.99
C THR A 56 -5.97 -21.06 10.42
N LEU A 57 -6.41 -20.10 11.25
CA LEU A 57 -7.13 -18.91 10.80
C LEU A 57 -6.32 -18.08 9.79
N LEU A 58 -5.02 -17.93 10.05
CA LEU A 58 -4.13 -17.21 9.15
C LEU A 58 -4.03 -17.92 7.79
N GLU A 59 -3.84 -19.24 7.80
CA GLU A 59 -3.64 -20.06 6.62
C GLU A 59 -4.90 -20.23 5.78
N GLU A 60 -6.05 -20.44 6.43
CA GLU A 60 -7.30 -20.79 5.75
C GLU A 60 -8.13 -19.55 5.38
N GLU A 61 -8.04 -18.45 6.12
CA GLU A 61 -8.87 -17.26 5.89
C GLU A 61 -8.06 -16.05 5.44
N VAL A 62 -7.04 -15.66 6.21
CA VAL A 62 -6.36 -14.38 6.02
C VAL A 62 -5.47 -14.40 4.77
N LEU A 63 -4.60 -15.40 4.64
CA LEU A 63 -3.68 -15.50 3.49
C LEU A 63 -4.44 -15.61 2.15
N PRO A 64 -5.49 -16.42 2.02
CA PRO A 64 -6.29 -16.47 0.78
C PRO A 64 -6.95 -15.13 0.46
N ALA A 65 -7.49 -14.41 1.46
CA ALA A 65 -8.07 -13.10 1.25
C ALA A 65 -7.04 -12.08 0.76
N ILE A 66 -5.83 -12.10 1.32
CA ILE A 66 -4.71 -11.25 0.88
C ILE A 66 -4.32 -11.59 -0.56
N GLN A 67 -4.21 -12.88 -0.91
CA GLN A 67 -3.89 -13.30 -2.28
C GLN A 67 -4.91 -12.80 -3.30
N GLN A 68 -6.21 -12.89 -2.98
CA GLN A 68 -7.27 -12.36 -3.85
C GLN A 68 -7.17 -10.85 -4.01
N CYS A 69 -6.86 -10.13 -2.92
CA CYS A 69 -6.67 -8.69 -2.97
C CYS A 69 -5.51 -8.33 -3.90
N LEU A 70 -4.36 -8.99 -3.75
CA LEU A 70 -3.17 -8.77 -4.59
C LEU A 70 -3.44 -9.09 -6.06
N ALA A 71 -4.11 -10.21 -6.35
CA ALA A 71 -4.49 -10.55 -7.73
C ALA A 71 -5.39 -9.48 -8.37
N ARG A 72 -6.25 -8.85 -7.58
CA ARG A 72 -7.10 -7.75 -8.06
C ARG A 72 -6.29 -6.47 -8.30
N VAL A 73 -5.29 -6.19 -7.48
CA VAL A 73 -4.35 -5.08 -7.71
C VAL A 73 -3.58 -5.30 -9.01
N ASP A 74 -3.02 -6.50 -9.22
CA ASP A 74 -2.28 -6.82 -10.45
C ASP A 74 -3.15 -6.66 -11.70
N ALA A 75 -4.42 -7.06 -11.64
CA ALA A 75 -5.37 -6.88 -12.74
C ALA A 75 -5.65 -5.40 -13.05
N ILE A 76 -5.76 -4.56 -12.01
CA ILE A 76 -5.94 -3.11 -12.16
C ILE A 76 -4.69 -2.50 -12.79
N ASP A 77 -3.50 -2.85 -12.29
CA ASP A 77 -2.23 -2.34 -12.82
C ASP A 77 -2.04 -2.71 -14.29
N ALA A 78 -2.39 -3.94 -14.68
CA ALA A 78 -2.35 -4.39 -16.08
C ALA A 78 -3.33 -3.61 -16.98
N ALA A 79 -4.55 -3.35 -16.51
CA ALA A 79 -5.53 -2.58 -17.25
C ALA A 79 -5.06 -1.12 -17.45
N LEU A 80 -4.54 -0.49 -16.39
CA LEU A 80 -4.00 0.87 -16.46
C LEU A 80 -2.81 0.97 -17.41
N ALA A 81 -1.91 -0.03 -17.40
CA ALA A 81 -0.78 -0.07 -18.33
C ALA A 81 -1.24 -0.14 -19.80
N ALA A 82 -2.23 -1.00 -20.09
CA ALA A 82 -2.79 -1.12 -21.44
C ALA A 82 -3.48 0.16 -21.93
N GLU A 83 -4.26 0.82 -21.06
CA GLU A 83 -4.89 2.11 -21.37
C GLU A 83 -3.84 3.20 -21.66
N GLN A 84 -2.76 3.22 -20.89
CA GLN A 84 -1.66 4.17 -21.08
C GLN A 84 -0.94 3.95 -22.42
N GLU A 85 -0.65 2.69 -22.78
CA GLU A 85 -0.05 2.35 -24.07
C GLU A 85 -0.94 2.76 -25.25
N ALA A 86 -2.24 2.46 -25.18
CA ALA A 86 -3.20 2.88 -26.20
C ALA A 86 -3.27 4.41 -26.36
N SER A 87 -3.23 5.14 -25.25
CA SER A 87 -3.24 6.60 -25.24
C SER A 87 -1.95 7.19 -25.84
N CYS A 88 -0.79 6.61 -25.53
CA CYS A 88 0.49 7.04 -26.11
C CYS A 88 0.56 6.80 -27.62
N HIS A 89 0.03 5.67 -28.11
CA HIS A 89 -0.01 5.36 -29.55
C HIS A 89 -0.90 6.32 -30.35
N LEU A 90 -1.99 6.82 -29.75
CA LEU A 90 -2.89 7.80 -30.39
C LEU A 90 -2.30 9.21 -30.45
N VAL A 91 -1.42 9.59 -29.52
CA VAL A 91 -0.75 10.91 -29.51
C VAL A 91 0.44 10.97 -30.48
N SER A 92 0.98 9.82 -30.88
CA SER A 92 2.12 9.73 -31.81
C SER A 92 1.73 9.52 -33.28
N SER A 93 0.42 9.52 -33.59
CA SER A 93 -0.13 9.40 -34.96
C SER A 93 -0.69 10.73 -35.42
#